data_AF-K9QPB1-F1
#
_entry.id   AF-K9QPB1-F1
#
_cell.length_a   1.000
_cell.length_b   1.000
_cell.length_c   1.000
_cell.angle_alpha   90.00
_cell.angle_beta   90.00
_cell.angle_gamma   90.00
#
_symmetry.space_group_name_H-M   'P 1'
#
loop_
_entity.id
_entity.type
_entity.pdbx_description
1 polymer ?
#
loop_
_entity_poly.entity_id
_entity_poly.type
_entity_poly.pdbx_seq_one_letter_code
_entity_poly.pdbx_strand_id
1 'polypeptide(L)'
;MGNDTKKITKLHLQAFGLSDYTIKELVKSLDAVSVQCGLNEYPTPGLVAAIEKRLVNPKIQAGNRIKLQRLLTWLSGESNVIPVDFLKGLSPERRIEVLYTRLKELETQEKALTEETSRLLDQARKMVANK
;
A
#
# COMPACT_ATOMS: atom_id res chain seq x y z
N MET A 1 -4.01 6.88 -10.04
CA MET A 1 -4.36 5.52 -10.53
C MET A 1 -5.34 4.90 -9.55
N GLY A 2 -6.38 4.25 -10.07
CA GLY A 2 -7.66 4.05 -9.40
C GLY A 2 -7.60 3.32 -8.06
N ASN A 3 -8.35 3.85 -7.09
CA ASN A 3 -8.89 3.08 -5.98
C ASN A 3 -9.90 2.07 -6.56
N ASP A 4 -9.40 0.98 -7.16
CA ASP A 4 -10.23 -0.21 -7.28
C ASP A 4 -10.64 -0.57 -5.86
N THR A 5 -11.95 -0.50 -5.61
CA THR A 5 -12.56 -0.80 -4.33
C THR A 5 -12.25 -2.26 -4.00
N LYS A 6 -11.10 -2.49 -3.34
CA LYS A 6 -10.61 -3.82 -3.00
C LYS A 6 -11.73 -4.55 -2.28
N LYS A 7 -12.23 -5.61 -2.90
CA LYS A 7 -13.21 -6.51 -2.28
C LYS A 7 -12.44 -7.48 -1.39
N ILE A 8 -12.89 -7.64 -0.15
CA ILE A 8 -12.20 -8.46 0.85
C ILE A 8 -13.02 -9.71 1.13
N THR A 9 -12.40 -10.88 1.04
CA THR A 9 -13.03 -12.17 1.36
C THR A 9 -12.65 -12.61 2.76
N LYS A 10 -13.35 -13.64 3.27
CA LYS A 10 -12.98 -14.32 4.51
C LYS A 10 -11.52 -14.79 4.53
N LEU A 11 -10.98 -15.25 3.40
CA LEU A 11 -9.60 -15.74 3.30
C LEU A 11 -8.57 -14.62 3.57
N HIS A 12 -8.82 -13.42 3.05
CA HIS A 12 -7.97 -12.26 3.34
C HIS A 12 -7.94 -11.97 4.84
N LEU A 13 -9.08 -12.02 5.53
CA LEU A 13 -9.16 -11.80 6.98
C LEU A 13 -8.43 -12.87 7.79
N GLN A 14 -8.51 -14.13 7.35
CA GLN A 14 -7.78 -15.25 7.98
C GLN A 14 -6.26 -15.11 7.82
N ALA A 15 -5.77 -14.55 6.72
CA ALA A 15 -4.34 -14.29 6.52
C ALA A 15 -3.75 -13.31 7.55
N PHE A 16 -4.58 -12.44 8.13
CA PHE A 16 -4.20 -11.56 9.26
C PHE A 16 -4.32 -12.25 10.64
N GLY A 17 -4.59 -13.57 10.67
CA GLY A 17 -4.66 -14.37 11.89
C GLY A 17 -5.93 -14.15 12.70
N LEU A 18 -7.00 -13.62 12.09
CA LEU A 18 -8.32 -13.51 12.72
C LEU A 18 -9.01 -14.86 12.79
N SER A 19 -9.60 -15.18 13.93
CA SER A 19 -10.41 -16.39 14.09
C SER A 19 -11.74 -16.27 13.36
N ASP A 20 -12.32 -17.40 12.96
CA ASP A 20 -13.64 -17.45 12.32
C ASP A 20 -14.74 -16.77 13.13
N TYR A 21 -14.67 -16.85 14.46
CA TYR A 21 -15.57 -16.12 15.36
C TYR A 21 -15.45 -14.60 15.18
N THR A 22 -14.21 -14.09 15.22
CA THR A 22 -13.91 -12.66 15.06
C THR A 22 -14.34 -12.16 13.69
N ILE A 23 -14.12 -12.97 12.64
CA ILE A 23 -14.54 -12.64 11.28
C ILE A 23 -16.06 -12.56 11.20
N LYS A 24 -16.78 -13.55 11.72
CA LYS A 24 -18.26 -13.54 11.74
C LYS A 24 -18.80 -12.28 12.40
N GLU A 25 -18.24 -11.88 13.54
CA GLU A 25 -18.66 -10.65 14.22
C GLU A 25 -18.34 -9.38 13.44
N LEU A 26 -17.21 -9.32 12.72
CA LEU A 26 -16.85 -8.17 11.88
C LEU A 26 -17.79 -8.01 10.68
N VAL A 27 -18.15 -9.12 10.04
CA VAL A 27 -18.99 -9.10 8.83
C VAL A 27 -20.48 -9.21 9.14
N LYS A 28 -20.87 -9.42 10.41
CA LYS A 28 -22.28 -9.61 10.82
C LYS A 28 -23.18 -8.44 10.40
N SER A 29 -22.66 -7.22 10.43
CA SER A 29 -23.38 -6.00 10.06
C SER A 29 -23.07 -5.52 8.64
N LEU A 30 -22.39 -6.34 7.84
CA LEU A 30 -21.97 -5.99 6.48
C LEU A 30 -22.70 -6.88 5.48
N ASP A 31 -23.34 -6.26 4.52
CA ASP A 31 -23.91 -6.96 3.38
C ASP A 31 -22.80 -7.39 2.42
N ALA A 32 -22.86 -8.65 1.98
CA ALA A 32 -21.96 -9.15 0.95
C ALA A 32 -22.31 -8.49 -0.39
N VAL A 33 -21.30 -7.95 -1.07
CA VAL A 33 -21.46 -7.26 -2.36
C VAL A 33 -21.52 -8.26 -3.51
N SER A 34 -20.84 -9.39 -3.37
CA SER A 34 -20.83 -10.47 -4.36
C SER A 34 -20.38 -11.78 -3.72
N VAL A 35 -20.67 -12.88 -4.41
CA VAL A 35 -20.13 -14.20 -4.09
C VAL A 35 -19.20 -14.61 -5.23
N GLN A 36 -17.90 -14.68 -4.96
CA GLN A 36 -16.90 -15.14 -5.92
C GLN A 36 -16.29 -16.45 -5.42
N CYS A 37 -16.35 -17.49 -6.26
CA CYS A 37 -15.86 -18.85 -5.91
C CYS A 37 -16.42 -19.40 -4.59
N GLY A 38 -17.69 -19.11 -4.28
CA GLY A 38 -18.34 -19.56 -3.04
C GLY A 38 -17.95 -18.76 -1.79
N LEU A 39 -17.20 -17.67 -1.92
CA LEU A 39 -16.83 -16.78 -0.82
C LEU A 39 -17.54 -15.43 -0.96
N ASN A 40 -18.08 -14.95 0.16
CA ASN A 40 -18.66 -13.62 0.25
C ASN A 40 -17.55 -12.56 0.17
N GLU A 41 -17.80 -11.55 -0.64
CA GLU A 41 -16.97 -10.37 -0.81
C GLU A 41 -17.57 -9.18 -0.07
N TYR A 42 -16.75 -8.54 0.75
CA TYR A 42 -17.15 -7.40 1.56
C TYR A 42 -16.47 -6.12 1.06
N PRO A 43 -17.17 -4.98 1.06
CA PRO A 43 -16.61 -3.71 0.63
C PRO A 43 -15.61 -3.20 1.68
N THR A 44 -14.42 -2.80 1.24
CA THR A 44 -13.38 -2.24 2.13
C THR A 44 -13.88 -1.12 3.04
N PRO A 45 -14.65 -0.11 2.58
CA PRO A 45 -15.15 0.96 3.45
C PRO A 45 -16.01 0.45 4.62
N GLY A 46 -16.90 -0.51 4.37
CA GLY A 46 -17.74 -1.10 5.42
C GLY A 46 -16.91 -1.90 6.43
N LEU A 47 -15.90 -2.61 5.93
CA LEU A 47 -14.98 -3.37 6.78
C LEU A 47 -14.13 -2.46 7.68
N VAL A 48 -13.63 -1.34 7.16
CA VAL A 48 -12.90 -0.31 7.92
C VAL A 48 -13.77 0.20 9.07
N ALA A 49 -14.99 0.64 8.79
CA ALA A 49 -15.92 1.13 9.82
C ALA A 49 -16.23 0.08 10.89
N ALA A 50 -16.39 -1.19 10.50
CA ALA A 50 -16.61 -2.29 11.43
C ALA A 50 -15.39 -2.54 12.34
N ILE A 51 -14.17 -2.44 11.80
CA ILE A 51 -12.92 -2.60 12.55
C ILE A 51 -12.73 -1.43 13.53
N GLU A 52 -12.95 -0.19 13.09
CA GLU A 52 -12.84 1.00 13.94
C GLU A 52 -13.81 0.93 15.12
N LYS A 53 -15.09 0.64 14.85
CA LYS A 53 -16.11 0.45 15.88
C LYS A 53 -15.70 -0.61 16.89
N ARG A 54 -15.07 -1.68 16.42
CA ARG A 54 -14.58 -2.76 17.27
C ARG A 54 -13.39 -2.27 18.12
N LEU A 55 -12.39 -1.60 17.54
CA LEU A 55 -11.21 -1.08 18.24
C LEU A 55 -11.53 -0.06 19.35
N VAL A 56 -12.67 0.62 19.29
CA VAL A 56 -13.17 1.51 20.36
C VAL A 56 -13.60 0.73 21.61
N ASN A 57 -13.98 -0.55 21.48
CA ASN A 57 -14.42 -1.36 22.62
C ASN A 57 -13.22 -1.72 23.54
N PRO A 58 -13.20 -1.25 24.81
CA PRO A 58 -12.09 -1.49 25.73
C PRO A 58 -11.95 -2.96 26.16
N LYS A 59 -12.98 -3.79 25.96
CA LYS A 59 -13.00 -5.21 26.38
C LYS A 59 -12.29 -6.15 25.40
N ILE A 60 -11.69 -5.64 24.33
CA ILE A 60 -11.00 -6.47 23.34
C ILE A 60 -9.66 -6.95 23.89
N GLN A 61 -9.41 -8.25 23.75
CA GLN A 61 -8.12 -8.84 24.07
C GLN A 61 -6.99 -8.18 23.25
N ALA A 62 -5.87 -7.87 23.91
CA ALA A 62 -4.73 -7.16 23.32
C ALA A 62 -4.23 -7.81 22.01
N GLY A 63 -4.16 -9.15 21.95
CA GLY A 63 -3.75 -9.87 20.74
C GLY A 63 -4.68 -9.65 19.54
N ASN A 64 -6.00 -9.58 19.77
CA ASN A 64 -6.96 -9.26 18.71
C ASN A 64 -6.90 -7.78 18.32
N ARG A 65 -6.63 -6.88 19.27
CA ARG A 65 -6.46 -5.45 19.00
C ARG A 65 -5.31 -5.20 18.02
N ILE A 66 -4.16 -5.85 18.23
CA ILE A 66 -2.98 -5.73 17.36
C ILE A 66 -3.29 -6.23 15.94
N LYS A 67 -3.96 -7.40 15.82
CA LYS A 67 -4.35 -7.97 14.52
C LYS A 67 -5.30 -7.05 13.75
N LEU A 68 -6.29 -6.48 14.45
CA LEU A 68 -7.26 -5.54 13.87
C LEU A 68 -6.60 -4.22 13.46
N GLN A 69 -5.68 -3.70 14.25
CA GLN A 69 -4.91 -2.50 13.88
C GLN A 69 -4.06 -2.74 12.62
N ARG A 70 -3.36 -3.87 12.54
CA ARG A 70 -2.56 -4.23 11.36
C ARG A 70 -3.43 -4.36 10.10
N LEU A 71 -4.61 -4.97 10.24
CA LEU A 71 -5.58 -5.08 9.14
C LEU A 71 -6.10 -3.69 8.73
N LEU A 72 -6.41 -2.83 9.70
CA LEU A 72 -6.84 -1.46 9.45
C LEU A 72 -5.78 -0.68 8.66
N THR A 73 -4.52 -0.65 9.12
CA THR A 73 -3.41 0.02 8.42
C THR A 73 -3.27 -0.46 6.97
N TRP A 74 -3.39 -1.78 6.74
CA TRP A 74 -3.34 -2.34 5.39
C TRP A 74 -4.54 -1.92 4.52
N LEU A 75 -5.76 -1.91 5.07
CA LEU A 75 -6.98 -1.50 4.37
C LEU A 75 -7.00 0.00 4.06
N SER A 76 -6.50 0.83 4.97
CA SER A 76 -6.37 2.28 4.81
C SER A 76 -5.35 2.67 3.75
N GLY A 77 -4.50 1.72 3.31
CA GLY A 77 -3.38 2.03 2.44
C GLY A 77 -2.37 2.97 3.09
N GLU A 78 -2.39 3.08 4.43
CA GLU A 78 -1.40 3.84 5.17
C GLU A 78 -0.06 3.14 4.99
N SER A 79 0.70 3.66 4.04
CA SER A 79 2.09 3.31 3.86
C SER A 79 2.80 3.61 5.17
N ASN A 80 3.63 2.70 5.67
CA ASN A 80 4.54 2.95 6.80
C ASN A 80 5.59 4.06 6.51
N VAL A 81 5.37 4.86 5.46
CA VAL A 81 6.17 6.01 5.06
C VAL A 81 5.76 7.18 5.94
N ILE A 82 6.59 7.44 6.94
CA ILE A 82 6.52 8.67 7.72
C ILE A 82 6.96 9.82 6.79
N PRO A 83 6.14 10.86 6.57
CA PRO A 83 6.58 12.04 5.83
C PRO A 83 7.62 12.79 6.67
N VAL A 84 8.89 12.61 6.32
CA VAL A 84 10.01 13.32 6.96
C VAL A 84 10.46 14.44 6.03
N ASP A 85 10.39 15.68 6.50
CA ASP A 85 11.03 16.81 5.84
C ASP A 85 12.55 16.76 6.12
N PHE A 86 13.30 16.16 5.21
CA PHE A 86 14.76 16.05 5.28
C PHE A 86 15.48 17.41 5.21
N LEU A 87 14.78 18.48 4.85
CA LEU A 87 15.31 19.84 4.76
C LEU A 87 14.93 20.69 5.99
N LYS A 88 14.23 20.08 6.95
CA LYS A 88 13.83 20.74 8.20
C LYS A 88 15.08 21.17 8.98
N GLY A 89 15.10 22.43 9.41
CA GLY A 89 16.23 23.02 10.15
C GLY A 89 17.28 23.73 9.28
N LEU A 90 17.21 23.62 7.95
CA LEU A 90 18.07 24.39 7.04
C LEU A 90 17.48 25.78 6.77
N SER A 91 18.36 26.78 6.58
CA SER A 91 17.97 28.10 6.07
C SER A 91 17.46 27.99 4.63
N PRO A 92 16.63 28.93 4.16
CA PRO A 92 16.08 28.92 2.80
C PRO A 92 17.15 28.75 1.71
N GLU A 93 18.27 29.45 1.84
CA GLU A 93 19.39 29.42 0.88
C GLU A 93 20.01 28.03 0.84
N ARG A 94 20.24 27.41 2.01
CA ARG A 94 20.82 26.08 2.10
C ARG A 94 19.87 25.00 1.59
N ARG A 95 18.55 25.17 1.76
CA ARG A 95 17.55 24.28 1.15
C ARG A 95 17.63 24.34 -0.37
N ILE A 96 17.68 25.55 -0.93
CA ILE A 96 17.76 25.76 -2.38
C ILE A 96 19.03 25.12 -2.94
N GLU A 97 20.18 25.31 -2.29
CA GLU A 97 21.44 24.71 -2.70
C GLU A 97 21.37 23.17 -2.73
N VAL A 98 20.90 22.55 -1.64
CA VAL A 98 20.74 21.09 -1.57
C VAL A 98 19.81 20.57 -2.67
N LEU A 99 18.69 21.26 -2.91
CA LEU A 99 17.75 20.90 -3.96
C LEU A 99 18.39 21.01 -5.35
N TYR A 100 19.13 22.08 -5.64
CA TYR A 100 19.82 22.25 -6.92
C TYR A 100 20.89 21.18 -7.16
N THR A 101 21.70 20.87 -6.15
CA THR A 101 22.71 19.81 -6.25
C THR A 101 22.03 18.48 -6.56
N ARG A 102 20.94 18.17 -5.85
CA ARG A 102 20.24 16.90 -6.03
C ARG A 102 19.56 16.78 -7.39
N LEU A 103 18.99 17.87 -7.90
CA LEU A 103 18.42 17.93 -9.25
C LEU A 103 19.49 17.62 -10.30
N LYS A 104 20.66 18.24 -10.21
CA LYS A 104 21.77 18.00 -11.15
C LYS A 104 22.28 16.56 -11.10
N GLU A 105 22.38 15.97 -9.91
CA GLU A 105 22.73 14.55 -9.75
C GLU A 105 21.71 13.65 -10.44
N LEU A 106 20.42 13.90 -10.24
CA LEU A 106 19.35 13.12 -10.85
C LEU A 106 19.33 13.25 -12.37
N GLU A 107 19.50 14.46 -12.92
CA GLU A 107 19.62 14.67 -14.37
C GLU A 107 20.80 13.89 -14.97
N THR A 108 21.92 13.80 -14.24
CA THR A 108 23.10 13.05 -14.68
C THR A 108 22.83 11.55 -14.67
N GLN A 109 22.17 11.05 -13.63
CA GLN A 109 21.77 9.64 -13.52
C GLN A 109 20.75 9.25 -14.59
N GLU A 110 19.78 10.12 -14.86
CA GLU A 110 18.77 9.90 -15.90
C GLU A 110 19.40 9.80 -17.29
N LYS A 111 20.34 10.69 -17.61
CA LYS A 111 21.11 10.62 -18.87
C LYS A 111 21.87 9.31 -19.00
N ALA A 112 22.59 8.90 -17.95
CA ALA A 112 23.34 7.65 -17.95
C ALA A 112 22.42 6.43 -18.16
N LEU A 113 21.28 6.37 -17.47
CA LEU A 113 20.27 5.33 -17.64
C LEU A 113 19.67 5.32 -19.04
N THR A 114 19.43 6.49 -19.63
CA THR A 114 18.92 6.63 -21.01
C THR A 114 19.94 6.12 -22.04
N GLU A 115 21.22 6.40 -21.83
CA GLU A 115 22.29 5.89 -22.68
C GLU A 115 22.45 4.36 -22.55
N GLU A 116 22.36 3.83 -21.32
CA GLU A 116 22.41 2.38 -21.10
C GLU A 116 21.23 1.66 -21.75
N THR A 117 20.02 2.16 -21.52
CA THR A 117 18.79 1.59 -22.11
C THR A 117 18.80 1.65 -23.64
N SER A 118 19.26 2.76 -24.24
CA SER A 118 19.38 2.85 -25.70
C SER A 118 20.40 1.85 -26.27
N ARG A 119 21.56 1.67 -25.62
CA ARG A 119 22.54 0.63 -26.02
C ARG A 119 21.96 -0.77 -25.95
N LEU A 120 21.23 -1.10 -24.88
CA LEU A 120 20.57 -2.40 -24.73
C LEU A 120 19.51 -2.63 -25.82
N LEU A 121 18.71 -1.60 -26.14
CA LEU A 121 17.71 -1.68 -27.22
C LEU A 121 18.37 -1.88 -28.59
N ASP A 122 19.47 -1.20 -28.87
CA ASP A 122 20.21 -1.36 -30.13
C ASP A 122 20.86 -2.74 -30.26
N GLN A 123 21.41 -3.28 -29.16
CA GLN A 123 21.91 -4.66 -29.12
C GLN A 123 20.79 -5.68 -29.37
N ALA A 124 19.64 -5.52 -28.71
CA ALA A 124 18.49 -6.39 -28.90
C ALA A 124 17.99 -6.35 -30.36
N ARG A 125 17.90 -5.16 -30.98
CA ARG A 125 17.52 -5.00 -32.39
C ARG A 125 18.50 -5.70 -33.33
N LYS A 126 19.81 -5.59 -33.11
CA LYS A 126 20.84 -6.27 -33.93
C LYS A 126 20.74 -7.80 -33.81
N MET A 127 20.46 -8.33 -32.61
CA MET A 127 20.29 -9.77 -32.41
C MET A 127 19.04 -10.33 -33.10
N VAL A 128 17.96 -9.55 -33.19
CA VAL A 128 16.73 -9.93 -33.90
C VAL A 128 16.91 -9.86 -35.42
N ALA A 129 17.64 -8.87 -35.93
CA ALA A 129 17.87 -8.68 -37.38
C ALA A 129 18.90 -9.66 -37.98
N ASN A 130 19.81 -10.22 -37.18
CA ASN A 130 20.78 -11.24 -37.61
C ASN A 130 20.25 -12.69 -37.48
N LYS A 131 18.93 -12.87 -37.34
CA LYS A 131 18.24 -14.16 -37.24
C LYS A 131 17.36 -14.37 -38.46
#